data_AF-A0A354SLL4-F1
#
_entry.id   AF-A0A354SLL4-F1
#
_cell.length_a   1.000
_cell.length_b   1.000
_cell.length_c   1.000
_cell.angle_alpha   90.00
_cell.angle_beta   90.00
_cell.angle_gamma   90.00
#
_symmetry.space_group_name_H-M   'P 1'
#
loop_
_entity.id
_entity.type
_entity.pdbx_description
1 polymer ?
#
loop_
_entity_poly.entity_id
_entity_poly.type
_entity_poly.pdbx_seq_one_letter_code
_entity_poly.pdbx_strand_id
1 'polypeptide(L)'
;MNIQTIPGTDFPFPVIERTGPPKLLTDRESRQRRGLLAKIHVAKKQMGLNDGEYEMILRAFKVGSAADLTMDGLEKMIKLLKHYGWKPTRNPLTQRESPIPALRRRCVEAAGLLENGDKRLAGLALKICGTSQLAWCRDARKLERLLAVLGKLKEENYAG
;
A
#
# COMPACT_ATOMS: atom_id res chain seq x y z
N MET A 1 15.76 18.90 28.97
CA MET A 1 15.05 17.76 28.35
C MET A 1 14.72 16.76 29.45
N ASN A 2 13.43 16.56 29.78
CA ASN A 2 13.04 15.52 30.74
C ASN A 2 12.93 14.17 30.01
N ILE A 3 13.76 13.21 30.40
CA ILE A 3 13.72 11.81 29.95
C ILE A 3 12.95 11.00 30.99
N GLN A 4 12.01 10.16 30.57
CA GLN A 4 11.37 9.18 31.45
C GLN A 4 11.62 7.78 30.90
N THR A 5 12.14 6.92 31.77
CA THR A 5 12.44 5.52 31.49
C THR A 5 11.26 4.68 31.95
N ILE A 6 10.71 3.82 31.09
CA ILE A 6 9.73 2.81 31.49
C ILE A 6 10.50 1.75 32.31
N PRO A 7 10.01 1.30 33.48
CA PRO A 7 10.69 0.25 34.24
C PRO A 7 10.88 -1.01 33.37
N GLY A 8 12.15 -1.36 33.10
CA GLY A 8 12.52 -2.51 32.26
C GLY A 8 13.03 -2.20 30.85
N THR A 9 13.10 -0.93 30.42
CA THR A 9 13.59 -0.57 29.08
C THR A 9 14.64 0.56 29.12
N ASP A 10 15.89 0.28 28.73
CA ASP A 10 16.99 1.25 28.62
C ASP A 10 16.88 2.08 27.32
N PHE A 11 15.70 2.66 27.05
CA PHE A 11 15.51 3.50 25.87
C PHE A 11 15.13 4.92 26.27
N PRO A 12 15.95 5.95 25.96
CA PRO A 12 15.63 7.32 26.30
C PRO A 12 14.49 7.82 25.41
N PHE A 13 13.30 7.97 25.96
CA PHE A 13 12.17 8.59 25.26
C PHE A 13 12.23 10.11 25.40
N PRO A 14 12.24 10.88 24.30
CA PRO A 14 12.01 12.31 24.36
C PRO A 14 10.54 12.56 24.68
N VAL A 15 10.28 13.35 25.74
CA VAL A 15 8.93 13.84 26.06
C VAL A 15 8.40 14.64 24.87
N ILE A 16 7.40 14.10 24.18
CA ILE A 16 6.68 14.80 23.13
C ILE A 16 5.62 15.68 23.80
N GLU A 17 5.66 16.98 23.57
CA GLU A 17 4.66 17.91 24.09
C GLU A 17 3.29 17.62 23.47
N ARG A 18 2.22 17.88 24.24
CA ARG A 18 0.83 17.71 23.80
C ARG A 18 0.49 18.75 22.74
N THR A 19 0.94 18.53 21.52
CA THR A 19 0.44 19.24 20.35
C THR A 19 -0.69 18.38 19.80
N GLY A 20 -1.90 18.92 19.75
CA GLY A 20 -3.05 18.23 19.14
C GLY A 20 -2.77 17.77 17.71
N PRO A 21 -3.71 17.05 17.08
CA PRO A 21 -3.46 16.41 15.79
C PRO A 21 -2.92 17.44 14.78
N PRO A 22 -1.74 17.21 14.18
CA PRO A 22 -1.16 18.20 13.28
C PRO A 22 -2.11 18.45 12.12
N LYS A 23 -2.29 19.73 11.75
CA LYS A 23 -3.00 20.10 10.52
C LYS A 23 -2.24 19.48 9.35
N LEU A 24 -2.84 18.50 8.69
CA LEU A 24 -2.27 17.83 7.54
C LEU A 24 -2.36 18.79 6.35
N LEU A 25 -1.21 19.19 5.80
CA LEU A 25 -1.13 20.22 4.76
C LEU A 25 -1.46 19.63 3.37
N THR A 26 -1.22 18.33 3.17
CA THR A 26 -1.42 17.67 1.87
C THR A 26 -2.15 16.32 1.95
N ASP A 27 -2.81 15.92 0.85
CA ASP A 27 -3.44 14.60 0.71
C ASP A 27 -2.41 13.45 0.81
N ARG A 28 -1.17 13.68 0.34
CA ARG A 28 -0.08 12.71 0.46
C ARG A 28 0.26 12.42 1.92
N GLU A 29 0.43 13.46 2.73
CA GLU A 29 0.69 13.32 4.17
C GLU A 29 -0.48 12.64 4.90
N SER A 30 -1.71 12.96 4.49
CA SER A 30 -2.91 12.31 5.03
C SER A 30 -2.97 10.81 4.72
N ARG A 31 -2.53 10.39 3.52
CA ARG A 31 -2.40 8.97 3.17
C ARG A 31 -1.27 8.30 3.95
N GLN A 32 -0.13 8.97 4.12
CA GLN A 32 1.00 8.45 4.89
C GLN A 32 0.64 8.26 6.37
N ARG A 33 0.00 9.25 7.01
CA ARG A 33 -0.47 9.17 8.40
C ARG A 33 -1.43 8.01 8.62
N ARG A 34 -2.43 7.86 7.74
CA ARG A 34 -3.36 6.71 7.79
C ARG A 34 -2.63 5.38 7.67
N GLY A 35 -1.61 5.30 6.82
CA GLY A 35 -0.76 4.11 6.69
C GLY A 35 0.06 3.79 7.94
N LEU A 36 0.57 4.81 8.64
CA LEU A 36 1.30 4.62 9.91
C LEU A 36 0.36 4.21 11.05
N LEU A 37 -0.82 4.81 11.15
CA LEU A 37 -1.85 4.41 12.11
C LEU A 37 -2.27 2.95 11.92
N ALA A 38 -2.54 2.56 10.66
CA ALA A 38 -2.89 1.17 10.34
C ALA A 38 -1.79 0.18 10.78
N LYS A 39 -0.52 0.53 10.60
CA LYS A 39 0.61 -0.30 11.07
C LYS A 39 0.61 -0.47 12.59
N ILE A 40 0.34 0.60 13.35
CA ILE A 40 0.28 0.54 14.82
C ILE A 40 -0.87 -0.38 15.27
N HIS A 41 -2.06 -0.27 14.65
CA HIS A 41 -3.18 -1.16 14.98
C HIS A 41 -2.91 -2.62 14.61
N VAL A 42 -2.27 -2.88 13.47
CA VAL A 42 -1.82 -4.23 13.10
C VAL A 42 -0.79 -4.76 14.09
N ALA A 43 0.18 -3.93 14.48
CA ALA A 43 1.19 -4.28 15.48
C ALA A 43 0.57 -4.63 16.84
N LYS A 44 -0.41 -3.83 17.31
CA LYS A 44 -1.18 -4.11 18.52
C LYS A 44 -1.79 -5.51 18.46
N LYS A 45 -2.48 -5.83 17.35
CA LYS A 45 -3.13 -7.12 17.15
C LYS A 45 -2.14 -8.28 17.03
N GLN A 46 -1.03 -8.08 16.32
CA GLN A 46 -0.03 -9.14 16.09
C GLN A 46 0.80 -9.46 17.33
N MET A 47 1.04 -8.47 18.19
CA MET A 47 1.74 -8.67 19.45
C MET A 47 0.82 -9.07 20.60
N GLY A 48 -0.49 -9.11 20.40
CA GLY A 48 -1.45 -9.43 21.46
C GLY A 48 -1.43 -8.42 22.61
N LEU A 49 -1.08 -7.15 22.32
CA LEU A 49 -1.06 -6.09 23.32
C LEU A 49 -2.47 -5.87 23.87
N ASN A 50 -2.62 -6.13 25.17
CA ASN A 50 -3.86 -5.86 25.88
C ASN A 50 -4.16 -4.35 25.89
N ASP A 51 -5.42 -3.96 26.07
CA ASP A 51 -5.81 -2.56 26.06
C ASP A 51 -5.05 -1.72 27.10
N GLY A 52 -4.80 -2.27 28.30
CA GLY A 52 -4.00 -1.60 29.34
C GLY A 52 -2.52 -1.39 28.97
N GLU A 53 -1.88 -2.38 28.33
CA GLU A 53 -0.49 -2.26 27.86
C GLU A 53 -0.39 -1.20 26.75
N TYR A 54 -1.38 -1.21 25.85
CA TYR A 54 -1.46 -0.22 24.79
C TYR A 54 -1.69 1.19 25.33
N GLU A 55 -2.56 1.35 26.34
CA GLU A 55 -2.75 2.61 27.05
C GLU A 55 -1.48 3.08 27.79
N MET A 56 -0.71 2.17 28.38
CA MET A 56 0.56 2.49 29.03
C MET A 56 1.58 3.04 28.03
N ILE A 57 1.68 2.41 26.86
CA ILE A 57 2.52 2.91 25.76
C ILE A 57 2.03 4.30 25.34
N LEU A 58 0.72 4.50 25.09
CA LEU A 58 0.16 5.82 24.74
C LEU A 58 0.45 6.88 25.80
N ARG A 59 0.40 6.50 27.09
CA ARG A 59 0.72 7.39 28.22
C ARG A 59 2.19 7.78 28.25
N ALA A 60 3.11 6.90 27.84
CA ALA A 60 4.53 7.24 27.65
C ALA A 60 4.71 8.31 26.56
N PHE A 61 3.88 8.29 25.52
CA PHE A 61 3.80 9.34 24.49
C PHE A 61 2.95 10.55 24.91
N LYS A 62 2.43 10.59 26.15
CA LYS A 62 1.57 11.65 26.71
C LYS A 62 0.25 11.92 25.97
N VAL A 63 -0.20 10.98 25.14
CA VAL A 63 -1.44 11.08 24.37
C VAL A 63 -2.52 10.14 24.91
N GLY A 64 -3.78 10.50 24.69
CA GLY A 64 -4.93 9.63 25.00
C GLY A 64 -5.27 8.65 23.87
N SER A 65 -4.77 8.88 22.66
CA SER A 65 -5.06 8.03 21.50
C SER A 65 -3.94 8.10 20.48
N ALA A 66 -3.69 7.00 19.76
CA ALA A 66 -2.75 6.99 18.64
C ALA A 66 -3.11 7.99 17.54
N ALA A 67 -4.38 8.38 17.43
CA ALA A 67 -4.82 9.41 16.50
C ALA A 67 -4.24 10.80 16.83
N ASP A 68 -3.90 11.06 18.08
CA ASP A 68 -3.34 12.35 18.53
C ASP A 68 -1.83 12.47 18.25
N LEU A 69 -1.17 11.36 17.90
CA LEU A 69 0.25 11.40 17.54
C LEU A 69 0.49 12.22 16.27
N THR A 70 1.56 13.02 16.33
CA THR A 70 2.17 13.66 15.17
C THR A 70 2.83 12.61 14.26
N MET A 71 3.15 12.98 13.01
CA MET A 71 3.86 12.08 12.09
C MET A 71 5.15 11.51 12.71
N ASP A 72 5.98 12.36 13.33
CA ASP A 72 7.19 11.95 14.03
C ASP A 72 6.90 11.01 15.21
N GLY A 73 5.83 11.29 15.97
CA GLY A 73 5.36 10.41 17.03
C GLY A 73 4.95 9.03 16.51
N LEU A 74 4.24 8.96 15.39
CA LEU A 74 3.82 7.69 14.76
C LEU A 74 5.02 6.87 14.29
N GLU A 75 6.03 7.52 13.72
CA GLU A 75 7.27 6.86 13.32
C GLU A 75 8.07 6.33 14.51
N LYS A 76 8.16 7.11 15.60
CA LYS A 76 8.79 6.67 16.85
C LYS A 76 8.05 5.50 17.49
N MET A 77 6.72 5.53 17.51
CA MET A 77 5.90 4.41 17.97
C MET A 77 6.19 3.14 17.17
N ILE A 78 6.24 3.24 15.84
CA ILE A 78 6.57 2.10 14.98
C ILE A 78 7.98 1.57 15.24
N LYS A 79 8.97 2.46 15.46
CA LYS A 79 10.34 2.05 15.83
C LYS A 79 10.36 1.30 17.17
N LEU A 80 9.59 1.77 18.16
CA LEU A 80 9.46 1.11 19.45
C LEU A 80 8.84 -0.29 19.31
N LEU A 81 7.73 -0.39 18.58
CA LEU A 81 7.07 -1.67 18.32
C LEU A 81 8.03 -2.66 17.63
N LYS A 82 8.83 -2.18 16.66
CA LYS A 82 9.87 -3.00 16.03
C LYS A 82 10.96 -3.46 16.99
N HIS A 83 11.37 -2.58 17.90
CA HIS A 83 12.37 -2.90 18.92
C HIS A 83 11.86 -3.99 19.88
N TYR A 84 10.58 -3.95 20.24
CA TYR A 84 9.91 -5.01 21.00
C TYR A 84 9.70 -6.32 20.23
N GLY A 85 10.19 -6.42 18.99
CA GLY A 85 10.15 -7.65 18.19
C GLY A 85 9.06 -7.68 17.13
N TRP A 86 8.30 -6.59 16.94
CA TRP A 86 7.34 -6.52 15.85
C TRP A 86 8.04 -6.45 14.48
N LYS A 87 7.87 -7.50 13.68
CA LYS A 87 8.32 -7.49 12.29
C LYS A 87 7.13 -7.10 11.41
N PRO A 88 7.17 -5.96 10.69
CA PRO A 88 6.09 -5.59 9.80
C PRO A 88 6.00 -6.61 8.68
N THR A 89 5.05 -7.55 8.79
CA THR A 89 4.71 -8.43 7.69
C THR A 89 4.10 -7.56 6.60
N ARG A 90 4.82 -7.38 5.49
CA ARG A 90 4.20 -6.89 4.25
C ARG A 90 3.14 -7.92 3.91
N ASN A 91 1.87 -7.56 4.08
CA ASN A 91 0.79 -8.44 3.71
C ASN A 91 0.94 -8.73 2.20
N PRO A 92 1.16 -9.99 1.76
CA PRO A 92 1.28 -10.31 0.34
C PRO A 92 0.00 -9.96 -0.44
N LEU A 93 -1.13 -9.76 0.25
CA LEU A 93 -2.37 -9.25 -0.34
C LEU A 93 -2.28 -7.80 -0.86
N THR A 94 -1.27 -7.03 -0.45
CA THR A 94 -0.96 -5.73 -1.08
C THR A 94 0.02 -5.84 -2.24
N GLN A 95 0.49 -7.06 -2.58
CA GLN A 95 1.02 -7.39 -3.90
C GLN A 95 -0.09 -7.81 -4.87
N ARG A 96 -1.24 -7.12 -4.83
CA ARG A 96 -1.84 -6.82 -6.12
C ARG A 96 -0.86 -5.89 -6.80
N GLU A 97 0.08 -6.45 -7.58
CA GLU A 97 0.69 -5.73 -8.69
C GLU A 97 -0.41 -4.85 -9.25
N SER A 98 -0.15 -3.54 -9.40
CA SER A 98 -1.09 -2.67 -10.09
C SER A 98 -1.59 -3.46 -11.28
N PRO A 99 -2.90 -3.70 -11.44
CA PRO A 99 -3.39 -4.62 -12.46
C PRO A 99 -2.86 -4.22 -13.84
N ILE A 100 -2.53 -2.93 -14.02
CA ILE A 100 -2.01 -2.31 -15.23
C ILE A 100 -0.71 -2.97 -15.77
N PRO A 101 0.46 -2.99 -15.11
CA PRO A 101 1.66 -3.65 -15.64
C PRO A 101 1.47 -5.15 -15.93
N ALA A 102 0.81 -5.88 -15.03
CA ALA A 102 0.55 -7.31 -15.22
C ALA A 102 -0.39 -7.58 -16.41
N LEU A 103 -1.45 -6.79 -16.56
CA LEU A 103 -2.38 -6.88 -17.69
C LEU A 103 -1.71 -6.47 -19.00
N ARG A 104 -0.86 -5.44 -19.00
CA ARG A 104 -0.10 -5.05 -20.20
C ARG A 104 0.78 -6.18 -20.70
N ARG A 105 1.51 -6.84 -19.79
CA ARG A 105 2.35 -8.00 -20.13
C ARG A 105 1.50 -9.12 -20.76
N ARG A 106 0.37 -9.47 -20.12
CA ARG A 106 -0.54 -10.49 -20.63
C ARG A 106 -1.14 -10.16 -22.00
N CYS A 107 -1.46 -8.89 -22.27
CA CYS A 107 -1.96 -8.48 -23.59
C CYS A 107 -0.89 -8.63 -24.67
N VAL A 108 0.37 -8.32 -24.37
CA VAL A 108 1.50 -8.50 -25.31
C VAL A 108 1.74 -9.99 -25.56
N GLU A 109 1.76 -10.81 -24.51
CA GLU A 109 1.90 -12.27 -24.63
C GLU A 109 0.76 -12.89 -25.46
N ALA A 110 -0.50 -12.51 -25.18
CA ALA A 110 -1.65 -13.01 -25.93
C ALA A 110 -1.63 -12.60 -27.40
N ALA A 111 -1.15 -11.39 -27.71
CA ALA A 111 -1.00 -10.93 -29.07
C ALA A 111 0.13 -11.66 -29.81
N GLY A 112 1.25 -11.98 -29.15
CA GLY A 112 2.36 -12.73 -29.75
C GLY A 112 1.98 -14.16 -30.18
N LEU A 113 0.86 -14.70 -29.70
CA LEU A 113 0.32 -15.99 -30.10
C LEU A 113 -0.62 -15.92 -31.33
N LEU A 114 -0.89 -14.72 -31.85
CA LEU A 114 -1.76 -14.48 -33.00
C LEU A 114 -0.92 -14.16 -34.24
N GLU A 115 -1.40 -14.57 -35.41
CA GLU A 115 -0.82 -14.12 -36.68
C GLU A 115 -1.06 -12.61 -36.86
N ASN A 116 0.00 -11.85 -37.19
CA ASN A 116 0.00 -10.38 -37.21
C ASN A 116 -0.38 -9.73 -35.85
N GLY A 117 0.01 -10.39 -34.75
CA GLY A 117 -0.26 -9.98 -33.37
C GLY A 117 -0.03 -8.50 -33.06
N ASP A 118 1.12 -7.94 -33.45
CA ASP A 118 1.48 -6.55 -33.18
C ASP A 118 0.53 -5.53 -33.82
N LYS A 119 0.17 -5.75 -35.10
CA LYS A 119 -0.77 -4.88 -35.83
C LYS A 119 -2.18 -4.97 -35.24
N ARG A 120 -2.61 -6.18 -34.89
CA ARG A 120 -3.92 -6.41 -34.25
C ARG A 120 -3.98 -5.78 -32.86
N LEU A 121 -2.92 -5.93 -32.07
CA LEU A 121 -2.80 -5.34 -30.74
C LEU A 121 -2.84 -3.81 -30.80
N ALA A 122 -2.07 -3.19 -31.70
CA ALA A 122 -2.07 -1.74 -31.88
C ALA A 122 -3.45 -1.21 -32.31
N GLY A 123 -4.12 -1.89 -33.26
CA GLY A 123 -5.46 -1.52 -33.70
C GLY A 123 -6.53 -1.67 -32.61
N LEU A 124 -6.46 -2.74 -31.82
CA LEU A 124 -7.38 -2.96 -30.70
C LEU A 124 -7.09 -2.02 -29.52
N ALA A 125 -5.82 -1.72 -29.24
CA ALA A 125 -5.44 -0.72 -28.24
C ALA A 125 -5.95 0.68 -28.63
N LEU A 126 -5.87 1.05 -29.91
CA LEU A 126 -6.46 2.30 -30.40
C LEU A 126 -7.99 2.32 -30.23
N LYS A 127 -8.68 1.23 -30.57
CA LYS A 127 -10.15 1.13 -30.44
C LYS A 127 -10.65 1.11 -29.00
N ILE A 128 -9.95 0.45 -28.08
CA ILE A 128 -10.42 0.22 -26.70
C ILE A 128 -9.79 1.20 -25.70
N CYS A 129 -8.48 1.39 -25.77
CA CYS A 129 -7.74 2.28 -24.88
C CYS A 129 -7.66 3.73 -25.41
N GLY A 130 -8.00 3.99 -26.68
CA GLY A 130 -7.85 5.31 -27.31
C GLY A 130 -6.39 5.72 -27.54
N THR A 131 -5.45 4.79 -27.34
CA THR A 131 -4.00 5.02 -27.46
C THR A 131 -3.38 3.85 -28.20
N SER A 132 -2.50 4.12 -29.15
CA SER A 132 -1.77 3.08 -29.89
C SER A 132 -0.71 2.39 -29.03
N GLN A 133 -0.33 2.99 -27.91
CA GLN A 133 0.69 2.47 -26.99
C GLN A 133 0.07 2.05 -25.66
N LEU A 134 0.14 0.75 -25.37
CA LEU A 134 -0.29 0.17 -24.09
C LEU A 134 0.40 0.81 -22.87
N ALA A 135 1.63 1.32 -23.06
CA ALA A 135 2.38 2.05 -22.05
C ALA A 135 1.64 3.30 -21.52
N TRP A 136 0.74 3.88 -22.30
CA TRP A 136 -0.02 5.09 -21.95
C TRP A 136 -1.42 4.77 -21.37
N CYS A 137 -1.94 3.55 -21.55
CA CYS A 137 -3.24 3.16 -21.01
C CYS A 137 -3.14 2.87 -19.50
N ARG A 138 -3.62 3.80 -18.65
CA ARG A 138 -3.63 3.68 -17.18
C ARG A 138 -4.93 3.06 -16.62
N ASP A 139 -5.82 2.60 -17.48
CA ASP A 139 -7.11 2.04 -17.10
C ASP A 139 -7.08 0.50 -17.07
N ALA A 140 -7.21 -0.10 -15.88
CA ALA A 140 -7.21 -1.56 -15.72
C ALA A 140 -8.39 -2.24 -16.46
N ARG A 141 -9.59 -1.68 -16.38
CA ARG A 141 -10.79 -2.25 -17.03
C ARG A 141 -10.68 -2.30 -18.55
N LYS A 142 -10.05 -1.30 -19.17
CA LYS A 142 -9.82 -1.26 -20.62
C LYS A 142 -8.84 -2.34 -21.05
N LEU A 143 -7.79 -2.57 -20.26
CA LEU A 143 -6.81 -3.63 -20.50
C LEU A 143 -7.42 -5.04 -20.31
N GLU A 144 -8.28 -5.24 -19.32
CA GLU A 144 -9.01 -6.51 -19.15
C GLU A 144 -9.92 -6.79 -20.35
N ARG A 145 -10.64 -5.78 -20.84
CA ARG A 145 -11.48 -5.90 -22.05
C ARG A 145 -10.65 -6.23 -23.29
N LEU A 146 -9.48 -5.60 -23.43
CA LEU A 146 -8.54 -5.89 -24.51
C LEU A 146 -8.06 -7.35 -24.47
N LEU A 147 -7.68 -7.85 -23.29
CA LEU A 147 -7.25 -9.23 -23.10
C LEU A 147 -8.37 -10.23 -23.47
N ALA A 148 -9.62 -9.94 -23.09
CA ALA A 148 -10.76 -10.79 -23.43
C ALA A 148 -11.01 -10.86 -24.95
N VAL A 149 -10.87 -9.74 -25.67
CA VAL A 149 -11.01 -9.71 -27.14
C VAL A 149 -9.87 -10.49 -27.81
N LEU A 150 -8.64 -10.34 -27.32
CA LEU A 150 -7.49 -11.12 -27.81
C LEU A 150 -7.69 -12.63 -27.59
N GLY A 151 -8.26 -13.02 -26.45
CA GLY A 151 -8.61 -14.41 -26.16
C GLY A 151 -9.62 -14.98 -27.17
N LYS A 152 -10.71 -14.26 -27.45
CA LYS A 152 -11.71 -14.69 -28.44
C LYS A 152 -11.13 -14.85 -29.85
N LEU A 153 -10.26 -13.92 -30.27
CA LEU A 153 -9.60 -14.00 -31.58
C LEU A 153 -8.65 -15.19 -31.70
N LYS A 154 -8.06 -15.62 -30.57
CA LYS A 154 -7.26 -16.84 -30.51
C LYS A 154 -8.14 -18.07 -30.69
N GLU A 155 -9.28 -18.13 -30.02
CA GLU A 155 -10.23 -19.26 -30.14
C GLU A 155 -10.78 -19.40 -31.57
N GLU A 156 -11.10 -18.28 -32.24
CA GLU A 156 -11.57 -18.29 -33.64
C GLU A 156 -10.48 -18.74 -34.65
N ASN A 157 -9.19 -18.52 -34.37
CA ASN A 157 -8.11 -18.95 -35.27
C ASN A 157 -7.77 -20.46 -35.14
N TYR A 158 -8.21 -21.13 -34.08
CA TYR A 158 -7.98 -22.57 -33.87
C TYR A 158 -9.22 -23.43 -34.20
N ALA A 159 -10.32 -22.80 -34.62
CA ALA A 159 -11.59 -23.46 -34.96
C ALA A 159 -11.87 -23.54 -36.47
N GLY A 160 -10.90 -23.17 -37.31
CA GLY A 160 -10.98 -23.18 -38.78
C GLY A 160 -9.97 -24.11 -39.41
#